data_AF-A0A1D4L7G4-F1
#
_entry.id   AF-A0A1D4L7G4-F1
#
_cell.length_a   1.000
_cell.length_b   1.000
_cell.length_c   1.000
_cell.angle_alpha   90.00
_cell.angle_beta   90.00
_cell.angle_gamma   90.00
#
_symmetry.space_group_name_H-M   'P 1'
#
loop_
_entity.id
_entity.type
_entity.pdbx_description
1 polymer ?
#
loop_
_entity_poly.entity_id
_entity_poly.type
_entity_poly.pdbx_seq_one_letter_code
_entity_poly.pdbx_strand_id
1 'polypeptide(L)'
;MTTSLPKIGKPATNALNNIGVTSLEAVSKYDRTSLLGIHGVGPKAIGILEDALKAKNMNFKGETDIEVPFQLTGDLSCDNAPKRENMLTFLINSALIDEDKLRTVLSEDVVWEVAGAFKIEGFDALVQELTEHQTNIASIEVKANISHGKSGAIHGTQTAENGSIVYFSDVFEFESHRKDAKIKYITSYVIMDEGEF
;
A
#
# COMPACT_ATOMS: atom_id res chain seq x y z
N MET A 1 -10.12 7.21 17.87
CA MET A 1 -9.33 7.65 19.04
C MET A 1 -7.94 7.99 18.53
N THR A 2 -7.37 9.11 18.94
CA THR A 2 -6.00 9.52 18.55
C THR A 2 -4.99 9.00 19.57
N THR A 3 -3.87 8.46 19.11
CA THR A 3 -2.83 7.88 19.96
C THR A 3 -1.85 8.97 20.40
N SER A 4 -1.67 9.15 21.72
CA SER A 4 -0.71 10.14 22.25
C SER A 4 0.72 9.85 21.82
N LEU A 5 1.54 10.90 21.71
CA LEU A 5 2.97 10.75 21.38
C LEU A 5 3.73 9.90 22.42
N PRO A 6 4.70 9.07 21.98
CA PRO A 6 5.59 8.34 22.87
C PRO A 6 6.54 9.30 23.61
N LYS A 7 7.28 8.79 24.61
CA LYS A 7 8.26 9.59 25.36
C LYS A 7 9.50 9.88 24.51
N ILE A 8 9.48 11.00 23.77
CA ILE A 8 10.55 11.44 22.86
C ILE A 8 11.48 12.53 23.42
N GLY A 9 11.35 12.85 24.71
CA GLY A 9 12.08 13.92 25.38
C GLY A 9 11.39 15.28 25.27
N LYS A 10 11.62 16.15 26.27
CA LYS A 10 10.94 17.45 26.41
C LYS A 10 11.14 18.39 25.20
N PRO A 11 12.36 18.53 24.62
CA PRO A 11 12.56 19.39 23.45
C PRO A 11 11.75 18.95 22.23
N ALA A 12 11.82 17.66 21.86
CA ALA A 12 11.09 17.13 20.72
C ALA A 12 9.56 17.16 20.93
N THR A 13 9.09 16.84 22.14
CA THR A 13 7.65 16.90 22.48
C THR A 13 7.12 18.33 22.32
N ASN A 14 7.84 19.33 22.83
CA ASN A 14 7.44 20.73 22.70
C ASN A 14 7.48 21.18 21.23
N ALA A 15 8.50 20.78 20.48
CA ALA A 15 8.64 21.13 19.07
C ALA A 15 7.46 20.61 18.23
N LEU A 16 7.05 19.35 18.43
CA LEU A 16 5.88 18.79 17.75
C LEU A 16 4.57 19.47 18.19
N ASN A 17 4.38 19.69 19.49
CA ASN A 17 3.19 20.37 19.99
C ASN A 17 3.05 21.79 19.43
N ASN A 18 4.17 22.52 19.26
CA ASN A 18 4.17 23.88 18.72
C ASN A 18 3.70 23.95 17.26
N ILE A 19 3.86 22.87 16.49
CA ILE A 19 3.34 22.77 15.12
C ILE A 19 1.98 22.05 15.05
N GLY A 20 1.35 21.81 16.21
CA GLY A 20 0.04 21.15 16.31
C GLY A 20 0.07 19.63 16.20
N VAL A 21 1.27 19.02 16.12
CA VAL A 21 1.43 17.56 16.06
C VAL A 21 1.40 17.01 17.48
N THR A 22 0.24 16.50 17.88
CA THR A 22 -0.02 16.03 19.26
C THR A 22 -0.35 14.54 19.34
N SER A 23 -0.39 13.83 18.21
CA SER A 23 -0.70 12.40 18.13
C SER A 23 0.18 11.68 17.10
N LEU A 24 0.29 10.34 17.23
CA LEU A 24 1.02 9.52 16.25
C LEU A 24 0.39 9.60 14.86
N GLU A 25 -0.94 9.70 14.76
CA GLU A 25 -1.63 9.86 13.47
C GLU A 25 -1.38 11.23 12.82
N ALA A 26 -1.01 12.24 13.61
CA ALA A 26 -0.53 13.51 13.06
C ALA A 26 0.93 13.38 12.59
N VAL A 27 1.76 12.62 13.29
CA VAL A 27 3.16 12.36 12.91
C VAL A 27 3.25 11.62 11.57
N SER A 28 2.40 10.61 11.32
CA SER A 28 2.43 9.84 10.07
C SER A 28 2.18 10.67 8.80
N LYS A 29 1.64 11.89 8.94
CA LYS A 29 1.40 12.82 7.82
C LYS A 29 2.65 13.57 7.38
N TYR A 30 3.75 13.45 8.11
CA TYR A 30 5.03 14.07 7.80
C TYR A 30 6.02 13.01 7.35
N ASP A 31 6.87 13.38 6.38
CA ASP A 31 8.03 12.57 6.03
C ASP A 31 9.12 12.73 7.11
N ARG A 32 10.02 11.74 7.18
CA ARG A 32 11.10 11.70 8.17
C ARG A 32 12.00 12.93 8.12
N THR A 33 12.35 13.38 6.92
CA THR A 33 13.27 14.50 6.70
C THR A 33 12.67 15.81 7.20
N SER A 34 11.39 16.04 6.93
CA SER A 34 10.63 17.20 7.41
C SER A 34 10.58 17.24 8.93
N LEU A 35 10.34 16.11 9.60
CA LEU A 35 10.35 16.05 11.07
C LEU A 35 11.75 16.26 11.65
N LEU A 36 12.78 15.68 11.03
CA LEU A 36 14.17 15.84 11.46
C LEU A 36 14.67 17.28 11.26
N GLY A 37 14.09 18.02 10.32
CA GLY A 37 14.37 19.45 10.11
C GLY A 37 13.80 20.37 11.20
N ILE A 38 12.91 19.89 12.08
CA ILE A 38 12.33 20.69 13.14
C ILE A 38 13.36 20.89 14.27
N HIS A 39 13.64 22.14 14.61
CA HIS A 39 14.54 22.47 15.72
C HIS A 39 14.06 21.80 17.03
N GLY A 40 14.92 20.96 17.61
CA GLY A 40 14.63 20.20 18.84
C GLY A 40 14.17 18.75 18.62
N VAL A 41 13.88 18.35 17.37
CA VAL A 41 13.61 16.96 16.98
C VAL A 41 14.90 16.34 16.43
N GLY A 42 15.52 15.46 17.23
CA GLY A 42 16.75 14.78 16.82
C GLY A 42 16.53 13.35 16.32
N PRO A 43 17.57 12.68 15.76
CA PRO A 43 17.46 11.32 15.23
C PRO A 43 16.91 10.30 16.24
N LYS A 44 17.23 10.47 17.54
CA LYS A 44 16.69 9.62 18.60
C LYS A 44 15.18 9.76 18.77
N ALA A 45 14.64 10.97 18.65
CA ALA A 45 13.19 11.19 18.72
C ALA A 45 12.51 10.56 17.50
N ILE A 46 13.10 10.70 16.31
CA ILE A 46 12.63 10.06 15.09
C ILE A 46 12.56 8.53 15.24
N GLY A 47 13.62 7.88 15.73
CA GLY A 47 13.61 6.43 15.93
C GLY A 47 12.49 5.96 16.88
N ILE A 48 12.25 6.67 17.98
CA ILE A 48 11.16 6.33 18.90
C ILE A 48 9.78 6.55 18.27
N LEU A 49 9.62 7.59 17.44
CA LEU A 49 8.39 7.83 16.69
C LEU A 49 8.15 6.72 15.67
N GLU A 50 9.21 6.29 14.97
CA GLU A 50 9.16 5.17 14.03
C GLU A 50 8.69 3.89 14.70
N ASP A 51 9.34 3.48 15.80
CA ASP A 51 8.96 2.28 16.55
C ASP A 51 7.49 2.33 17.00
N ALA A 52 7.03 3.50 17.44
CA ALA A 52 5.66 3.71 17.89
C ALA A 52 4.66 3.70 16.72
N LEU A 53 5.03 4.22 15.56
CA LEU A 53 4.25 4.15 14.32
C LEU A 53 4.13 2.69 13.87
N LYS A 54 5.23 1.95 13.81
CA LYS A 54 5.25 0.53 13.41
C LYS A 54 4.43 -0.35 14.33
N ALA A 55 4.48 -0.11 15.65
CA ALA A 55 3.63 -0.79 16.63
C ALA A 55 2.11 -0.55 16.40
N LYS A 56 1.75 0.40 15.54
CA LYS A 56 0.38 0.72 15.11
C LYS A 56 0.14 0.43 13.63
N ASN A 57 1.05 -0.28 12.95
CA ASN A 57 1.03 -0.50 11.50
C ASN A 57 0.94 0.83 10.71
N MET A 58 1.65 1.86 11.19
CA MET A 58 1.78 3.16 10.55
C MET A 58 3.24 3.40 10.17
N ASN A 59 3.47 4.32 9.24
CA ASN A 59 4.80 4.75 8.81
C ASN A 59 4.86 6.28 8.74
N PHE A 60 6.05 6.85 8.58
CA PHE A 60 6.16 8.24 8.13
C PHE A 60 5.60 8.38 6.71
N LYS A 61 5.21 9.58 6.33
CA LYS A 61 4.68 9.83 4.99
C LYS A 61 5.72 9.44 3.93
N GLY A 62 5.31 8.61 2.99
CA GLY A 62 6.16 8.14 1.90
C GLY A 62 7.13 7.03 2.27
N GLU A 63 7.14 6.57 3.53
CA GLU A 63 7.88 5.38 3.94
C GLU A 63 6.93 4.18 4.04
N THR A 64 7.44 3.01 3.71
CA THR A 64 6.77 1.73 3.91
C THR A 64 7.79 0.71 4.35
N ASP A 65 7.43 -0.19 5.26
CA ASP A 65 8.24 -1.37 5.59
C ASP A 65 8.15 -2.47 4.50
N ILE A 66 7.67 -2.12 3.31
CA ILE A 66 7.49 -3.06 2.21
C ILE A 66 8.83 -3.19 1.48
N GLU A 67 9.63 -4.18 1.87
CA GLU A 67 10.80 -4.59 1.12
C GLU A 67 10.38 -5.40 -0.10
N VAL A 68 10.65 -4.86 -1.29
CA VAL A 68 10.35 -5.48 -2.58
C VAL A 68 11.56 -5.40 -3.51
N PRO A 69 11.72 -6.33 -4.46
CA PRO A 69 12.85 -6.36 -5.40
C PRO A 69 12.76 -5.30 -6.52
N PHE A 70 11.76 -4.42 -6.50
CA PHE A 70 11.52 -3.37 -7.50
C PHE A 70 11.28 -2.01 -6.84
N GLN A 71 11.38 -0.93 -7.62
CA GLN A 71 11.12 0.41 -7.09
C GLN A 71 9.60 0.59 -6.84
N LEU A 72 9.20 0.75 -5.57
CA LEU A 72 7.82 1.02 -5.19
C LEU A 72 7.67 2.46 -4.68
N THR A 73 6.74 3.23 -5.26
CA THR A 73 6.54 4.65 -4.92
C THR A 73 5.06 5.05 -4.92
N GLY A 74 4.75 6.22 -4.36
CA GLY A 74 3.43 6.84 -4.44
C GLY A 74 2.59 6.77 -3.16
N ASP A 75 1.26 6.64 -3.30
CA ASP A 75 0.31 6.55 -2.19
C ASP A 75 0.29 5.15 -1.56
N LEU A 76 1.35 4.86 -0.83
CA LEU A 76 1.58 3.59 -0.15
C LEU A 76 1.14 3.61 1.33
N SER A 77 0.73 4.78 1.81
CA SER A 77 0.32 4.98 3.21
C SER A 77 -0.98 4.23 3.50
N CYS A 78 -1.03 3.52 4.62
CA CYS A 78 -2.20 2.72 4.99
C CYS A 78 -3.03 3.31 6.14
N ASP A 79 -2.76 4.53 6.65
CA ASP A 79 -3.55 5.36 7.60
C ASP A 79 -4.63 4.66 8.48
N ASN A 80 -4.34 3.51 9.10
CA ASN A 80 -5.32 2.65 9.79
C ASN A 80 -6.56 2.25 8.95
N ALA A 81 -6.38 2.08 7.65
CA ALA A 81 -7.37 1.65 6.67
C ALA A 81 -7.00 0.25 6.13
N PRO A 82 -7.41 -0.83 6.81
CA PRO A 82 -7.03 -2.21 6.48
C PRO A 82 -7.30 -2.60 5.03
N LYS A 83 -8.34 -2.03 4.41
CA LYS A 83 -8.65 -2.30 3.01
C LYS A 83 -7.61 -1.75 2.03
N ARG A 84 -7.01 -0.58 2.33
CA ARG A 84 -5.91 0.00 1.53
C ARG A 84 -4.67 -0.88 1.61
N GLU A 85 -4.40 -1.42 2.79
CA GLU A 85 -3.33 -2.39 3.03
C GLU A 85 -3.57 -3.70 2.26
N ASN A 86 -4.80 -4.23 2.28
CA ASN A 86 -5.14 -5.44 1.52
C ASN A 86 -5.00 -5.25 0.00
N MET A 87 -5.42 -4.10 -0.54
CA MET A 87 -5.29 -3.81 -1.99
C MET A 87 -3.82 -3.62 -2.38
N LEU A 88 -3.02 -2.95 -1.55
CA LEU A 88 -1.58 -2.82 -1.78
C LEU A 88 -0.87 -4.17 -1.68
N THR A 89 -1.26 -5.00 -0.71
CA THR A 89 -0.80 -6.38 -0.58
C THR A 89 -1.14 -7.19 -1.83
N PHE A 90 -2.36 -7.09 -2.36
CA PHE A 90 -2.72 -7.74 -3.62
C PHE A 90 -1.82 -7.28 -4.76
N LEU A 91 -1.72 -5.96 -5.02
CA LEU A 91 -0.92 -5.40 -6.12
C LEU A 91 0.54 -5.86 -6.10
N ILE A 92 1.16 -5.84 -4.92
CA ILE A 92 2.58 -6.21 -4.77
C ILE A 92 2.76 -7.72 -4.92
N ASN A 93 1.92 -8.51 -4.25
CA ASN A 93 2.09 -9.95 -4.22
C ASN A 93 1.56 -10.64 -5.48
N SER A 94 0.74 -9.97 -6.30
CA SER A 94 0.44 -10.44 -7.65
C SER A 94 1.64 -10.27 -8.58
N ALA A 95 2.43 -9.20 -8.43
CA ALA A 95 3.68 -9.02 -9.18
C ALA A 95 4.78 -9.99 -8.74
N LEU A 96 4.84 -10.32 -7.44
CA LEU A 96 5.82 -11.25 -6.87
C LEU A 96 5.40 -12.72 -6.93
N ILE A 97 4.11 -12.98 -7.12
CA ILE A 97 3.50 -14.31 -7.05
C ILE A 97 3.75 -14.96 -5.67
N ASP A 98 3.61 -14.15 -4.61
CA ASP A 98 3.66 -14.64 -3.23
C ASP A 98 2.26 -15.16 -2.85
N GLU A 99 2.06 -16.45 -3.12
CA GLU A 99 0.80 -17.15 -2.87
C GLU A 99 0.38 -17.07 -1.39
N ASP A 100 1.33 -17.21 -0.47
CA ASP A 100 1.05 -17.18 0.96
C ASP A 100 0.46 -15.82 1.37
N LYS A 101 1.03 -14.72 0.86
CA LYS A 101 0.50 -13.37 1.09
C LYS A 101 -0.83 -13.15 0.38
N LEU A 102 -0.99 -13.61 -0.85
CA LEU A 102 -2.26 -13.52 -1.59
C LEU A 102 -3.40 -14.25 -0.84
N ARG A 103 -3.13 -15.43 -0.28
CA ARG A 103 -4.11 -16.19 0.53
C ARG A 103 -4.60 -15.42 1.76
N THR A 104 -3.81 -14.48 2.29
CA THR A 104 -4.23 -13.66 3.44
C THR A 104 -5.29 -12.62 3.07
N VAL A 105 -5.28 -12.11 1.83
CA VAL A 105 -6.14 -10.99 1.40
C VAL A 105 -7.26 -11.39 0.46
N LEU A 106 -7.17 -12.52 -0.24
CA LEU A 106 -8.19 -13.01 -1.17
C LEU A 106 -9.11 -14.04 -0.52
N SER A 107 -10.40 -14.05 -0.91
CA SER A 107 -11.31 -15.16 -0.61
C SER A 107 -10.99 -16.37 -1.50
N GLU A 108 -11.30 -17.58 -1.04
CA GLU A 108 -11.07 -18.81 -1.81
C GLU A 108 -11.83 -18.81 -3.16
N ASP A 109 -13.01 -18.19 -3.15
CA ASP A 109 -13.93 -18.05 -4.27
C ASP A 109 -13.82 -16.65 -4.92
N VAL A 110 -12.65 -16.03 -4.87
CA VAL A 110 -12.37 -14.73 -5.50
C VAL A 110 -12.70 -14.74 -6.99
N VAL A 111 -13.17 -13.62 -7.50
CA VAL A 111 -13.41 -13.42 -8.94
C VAL A 111 -12.59 -12.23 -9.43
N TRP A 112 -11.78 -12.45 -10.45
CA TRP A 112 -11.00 -11.40 -11.10
C TRP A 112 -11.45 -11.25 -12.55
N GLU A 113 -11.85 -10.05 -12.93
CA GLU A 113 -12.26 -9.70 -14.29
C GLU A 113 -11.35 -8.59 -14.82
N VAL A 114 -10.74 -8.82 -15.98
CA VAL A 114 -10.07 -7.77 -16.76
C VAL A 114 -11.05 -7.32 -17.83
N ALA A 115 -11.49 -6.06 -17.75
CA ALA A 115 -12.54 -5.53 -18.59
C ALA A 115 -12.21 -5.67 -20.08
N GLY A 116 -13.03 -6.44 -20.80
CA GLY A 116 -12.84 -6.69 -22.24
C GLY A 116 -11.82 -7.77 -22.60
N ALA A 117 -11.25 -8.48 -21.63
CA ALA A 117 -10.27 -9.54 -21.87
C ALA A 117 -10.74 -10.90 -21.32
N PHE A 118 -10.81 -11.06 -19.99
CA PHE A 118 -11.13 -12.35 -19.37
C PHE A 118 -11.80 -12.21 -18.01
N LYS A 119 -12.31 -13.34 -17.52
CA LYS A 119 -12.82 -13.51 -16.16
C LYS A 119 -12.33 -14.82 -15.58
N ILE A 120 -11.77 -14.76 -14.38
CA ILE A 120 -11.23 -15.89 -13.60
C ILE A 120 -12.02 -16.03 -12.31
N GLU A 121 -12.33 -17.27 -11.93
CA GLU A 121 -13.05 -17.60 -10.71
C GLU A 121 -12.25 -18.63 -9.90
N GLY A 122 -12.03 -18.33 -8.63
CA GLY A 122 -11.28 -19.17 -7.69
C GLY A 122 -9.82 -18.74 -7.52
N PHE A 123 -9.31 -18.90 -6.30
CA PHE A 123 -7.95 -18.52 -5.92
C PHE A 123 -6.88 -19.23 -6.76
N ASP A 124 -6.98 -20.56 -6.90
CA ASP A 124 -5.95 -21.34 -7.60
C ASP A 124 -5.87 -20.97 -9.09
N ALA A 125 -7.01 -20.70 -9.73
CA ALA A 125 -7.04 -20.25 -11.13
C ALA A 125 -6.43 -18.85 -11.31
N LEU A 126 -6.63 -17.95 -10.34
CA LEU A 126 -6.00 -16.63 -10.33
C LEU A 126 -4.48 -16.74 -10.21
N VAL A 127 -3.98 -17.57 -9.29
CA VAL A 127 -2.53 -17.77 -9.12
C VAL A 127 -1.90 -18.42 -10.35
N GLN A 128 -2.59 -19.37 -10.97
CA GLN A 128 -2.15 -19.97 -12.22
C GLN A 128 -1.99 -18.91 -13.32
N GLU A 129 -2.98 -18.05 -13.53
CA GLU A 129 -2.92 -16.98 -14.54
C GLU A 129 -1.75 -16.02 -14.29
N LEU A 130 -1.53 -15.61 -13.04
CA LEU A 130 -0.42 -14.73 -12.66
C LEU A 130 0.94 -15.39 -12.96
N THR A 131 1.05 -16.70 -12.72
CA THR A 131 2.26 -17.49 -12.96
C THR A 131 2.56 -17.63 -14.46
N GLU A 132 1.53 -17.89 -15.26
CA GLU A 132 1.68 -18.03 -16.72
C GLU A 132 2.09 -16.72 -17.41
N HIS A 133 1.73 -15.57 -16.83
CA HIS A 133 2.00 -14.24 -17.38
C HIS A 133 2.95 -13.40 -16.53
N GLN A 134 3.83 -14.05 -15.75
CA GLN A 134 4.79 -13.34 -14.91
C GLN A 134 5.73 -12.46 -15.74
N THR A 135 5.91 -11.22 -15.27
CA THR A 135 6.86 -10.28 -15.86
C THR A 135 7.77 -9.72 -14.77
N ASN A 136 9.06 -9.54 -15.08
CA ASN A 136 9.98 -8.88 -14.16
C ASN A 136 9.66 -7.39 -14.08
N ILE A 137 9.39 -6.91 -12.87
CA ILE A 137 8.99 -5.53 -12.63
C ILE A 137 10.21 -4.70 -12.26
N ALA A 138 10.38 -3.56 -12.93
CA ALA A 138 11.37 -2.56 -12.56
C ALA A 138 10.80 -1.57 -11.55
N SER A 139 9.56 -1.11 -11.74
CA SER A 139 8.89 -0.19 -10.82
C SER A 139 7.37 -0.31 -10.80
N ILE A 140 6.80 0.08 -9.66
CA ILE A 140 5.36 0.31 -9.47
C ILE A 140 5.19 1.68 -8.81
N GLU A 141 4.39 2.54 -9.44
CA GLU A 141 3.94 3.82 -8.90
C GLU A 141 2.45 3.74 -8.58
N VAL A 142 2.09 3.85 -7.30
CA VAL A 142 0.70 3.94 -6.86
C VAL A 142 0.26 5.41 -6.84
N LYS A 143 -0.60 5.83 -7.76
CA LYS A 143 -1.05 7.23 -7.84
C LYS A 143 -2.13 7.56 -6.82
N ALA A 144 -3.05 6.63 -6.59
CA ALA A 144 -4.02 6.72 -5.51
C ALA A 144 -4.42 5.33 -5.03
N ASN A 145 -4.61 5.21 -3.71
CA ASN A 145 -5.13 4.02 -3.05
C ASN A 145 -6.28 4.47 -2.14
N ILE A 146 -7.53 4.19 -2.51
CA ILE A 146 -8.72 4.72 -1.81
C ILE A 146 -9.69 3.60 -1.45
N SER A 147 -10.33 3.69 -0.28
CA SER A 147 -11.35 2.71 0.12
C SER A 147 -12.49 3.37 0.90
N HIS A 148 -13.69 2.83 0.74
CA HIS A 148 -14.87 3.22 1.52
C HIS A 148 -15.83 2.04 1.69
N GLY A 149 -16.20 1.74 2.93
CA GLY A 149 -17.14 0.67 3.24
C GLY A 149 -16.62 -0.71 2.82
N LYS A 150 -17.29 -1.35 1.85
CA LYS A 150 -16.90 -2.64 1.26
C LYS A 150 -16.19 -2.52 -0.09
N SER A 151 -15.89 -1.30 -0.55
CA SER A 151 -15.31 -1.06 -1.88
C SER A 151 -13.99 -0.32 -1.76
N GLY A 152 -13.12 -0.51 -2.75
CA GLY A 152 -11.88 0.25 -2.87
C GLY A 152 -11.38 0.28 -4.31
N ALA A 153 -10.41 1.15 -4.56
CA ALA A 153 -9.73 1.23 -5.84
C ALA A 153 -8.27 1.59 -5.63
N ILE A 154 -7.40 1.00 -6.44
CA ILE A 154 -5.99 1.37 -6.56
C ILE A 154 -5.67 1.58 -8.04
N HIS A 155 -4.90 2.62 -8.35
CA HIS A 155 -4.50 2.86 -9.73
C HIS A 155 -3.09 3.44 -9.79
N GLY A 156 -2.44 3.21 -10.91
CA GLY A 156 -1.02 3.50 -11.01
C GLY A 156 -0.39 3.15 -12.34
N THR A 157 0.92 3.05 -12.30
CA THR A 157 1.76 2.65 -13.43
C THR A 157 2.68 1.53 -12.97
N GLN A 158 2.80 0.48 -13.78
CA GLN A 158 3.79 -0.57 -13.61
C GLN A 158 4.72 -0.56 -14.82
N THR A 159 6.02 -0.58 -14.57
CA THR A 159 7.05 -0.64 -15.62
C THR A 159 7.83 -1.94 -15.48
N ALA A 160 7.88 -2.71 -16.54
CA ALA A 160 8.66 -3.94 -16.61
C ALA A 160 10.15 -3.64 -16.91
N GLU A 161 11.04 -4.59 -16.61
CA GLU A 161 12.48 -4.46 -16.90
C GLU A 161 12.80 -4.31 -18.39
N ASN A 162 11.93 -4.84 -19.26
CA ASN A 162 12.04 -4.71 -20.71
C ASN A 162 11.56 -3.33 -21.23
N GLY A 163 11.08 -2.44 -20.35
CA GLY A 163 10.60 -1.10 -20.68
C GLY A 163 9.11 -1.02 -20.98
N SER A 164 8.39 -2.14 -21.12
CA SER A 164 6.94 -2.12 -21.33
C SER A 164 6.21 -1.49 -20.14
N ILE A 165 5.20 -0.68 -20.43
CA ILE A 165 4.45 0.07 -19.43
C ILE A 165 3.01 -0.44 -19.38
N VAL A 166 2.52 -0.65 -18.17
CA VAL A 166 1.13 -0.98 -17.88
C VAL A 166 0.51 0.14 -17.04
N TYR A 167 -0.53 0.77 -17.57
CA TYR A 167 -1.39 1.67 -16.80
C TYR A 167 -2.57 0.86 -16.28
N PHE A 168 -2.76 0.84 -14.97
CA PHE A 168 -3.81 0.04 -14.34
C PHE A 168 -4.73 0.87 -13.46
N SER A 169 -5.98 0.43 -13.37
CA SER A 169 -6.94 0.80 -12.34
C SER A 169 -7.69 -0.45 -11.92
N ASP A 170 -7.49 -0.89 -10.69
CA ASP A 170 -8.17 -2.04 -10.11
C ASP A 170 -9.23 -1.56 -9.11
N VAL A 171 -10.46 -2.06 -9.29
CA VAL A 171 -11.59 -1.82 -8.40
C VAL A 171 -11.87 -3.10 -7.62
N PHE A 172 -12.01 -2.98 -6.31
CA PHE A 172 -12.16 -4.09 -5.39
C PHE A 172 -13.51 -4.04 -4.69
N GLU A 173 -14.15 -5.21 -4.56
CA GLU A 173 -15.19 -5.43 -3.57
C GLU A 173 -14.75 -6.49 -2.55
N PHE A 174 -14.96 -6.14 -1.27
CA PHE A 174 -14.67 -7.00 -0.13
C PHE A 174 -15.92 -7.76 0.30
N GLU A 175 -15.73 -8.90 0.96
CA GLU A 175 -16.82 -9.73 1.50
C GLU A 175 -17.76 -8.93 2.43
N SER A 176 -17.22 -7.94 3.15
CA SER A 176 -17.99 -7.11 4.06
C SER A 176 -17.30 -5.79 4.41
N HIS A 177 -18.00 -4.97 5.20
CA HIS A 177 -17.48 -3.71 5.75
C HIS A 177 -16.46 -3.92 6.87
N ARG A 178 -16.29 -5.16 7.37
CA ARG A 178 -15.35 -5.47 8.45
C ARG A 178 -13.90 -5.19 8.03
N LYS A 179 -13.04 -5.01 9.03
CA LYS A 179 -11.62 -4.68 8.85
C LYS A 179 -10.80 -5.83 8.29
N ASP A 180 -11.17 -7.06 8.65
CA ASP A 180 -10.57 -8.33 8.28
C ASP A 180 -11.23 -8.96 7.03
N ALA A 181 -12.15 -8.25 6.38
CA ALA A 181 -12.83 -8.75 5.19
C ALA A 181 -11.82 -8.99 4.06
N LYS A 182 -11.91 -10.16 3.43
CA LYS A 182 -11.10 -10.48 2.26
C LYS A 182 -11.67 -9.84 1.00
N ILE A 183 -10.82 -9.70 -0.01
CA ILE A 183 -11.17 -9.28 -1.36
C ILE A 183 -11.92 -10.44 -2.02
N LYS A 184 -13.09 -10.13 -2.57
CA LYS A 184 -14.01 -11.09 -3.20
C LYS A 184 -14.13 -10.86 -4.70
N TYR A 185 -14.15 -9.60 -5.13
CA TYR A 185 -14.19 -9.23 -6.54
C TYR A 185 -13.09 -8.23 -6.86
N ILE A 186 -12.45 -8.41 -8.01
CA ILE A 186 -11.46 -7.51 -8.58
C ILE A 186 -11.88 -7.23 -10.02
N THR A 187 -12.02 -5.97 -10.38
CA THR A 187 -12.22 -5.54 -11.77
C THR A 187 -11.05 -4.65 -12.18
N SER A 188 -10.27 -5.11 -13.14
CA SER A 188 -9.07 -4.44 -13.63
C SER A 188 -9.33 -3.78 -14.97
N TYR A 189 -8.93 -2.51 -15.08
CA TYR A 189 -8.83 -1.77 -16.33
C TYR A 189 -7.36 -1.57 -16.64
N VAL A 190 -6.91 -2.14 -17.75
CA VAL A 190 -5.49 -2.21 -18.09
C VAL A 190 -5.29 -1.62 -19.48
N ILE A 191 -4.31 -0.72 -19.60
CA ILE A 191 -3.82 -0.21 -20.88
C ILE A 191 -2.34 -0.56 -20.95
N MET A 192 -1.97 -1.32 -21.97
CA MET A 192 -0.59 -1.70 -22.23
C MET A 192 0.00 -0.78 -23.28
N ASP A 193 1.19 -0.26 -23.00
CA ASP A 193 2.03 0.47 -23.94
C ASP A 193 3.32 -0.34 -24.09
N GLU A 194 3.47 -0.97 -25.26
CA GLU A 194 4.61 -1.87 -25.54
C GLU A 194 5.94 -1.12 -25.63
N GLY A 195 5.93 0.22 -25.62
CA GLY A 195 7.09 1.06 -25.82
C GLY A 195 7.51 1.09 -27.29
N GLU A 196 7.73 2.28 -27.85
CA GLU A 196 8.32 2.37 -29.19
C GLU A 196 9.81 2.02 -29.13
N PHE A 197 10.22 0.97 -29.83
CA PHE A 197 11.63 0.73 -30.20
C PHE A 197 11.80 0.86 -31.72
#